data_AF-A0A6P4XQD5-F1
#
_entry.id   AF-A0A6P4XQD5-F1
#
_cell.length_a   1.000
_cell.length_b   1.000
_cell.length_c   1.000
_cell.angle_alpha   90.00
_cell.angle_beta   90.00
_cell.angle_gamma   90.00
#
_symmetry.space_group_name_H-M   'P 1'
#
loop_
_entity.id
_entity.type
_entity.pdbx_description
1 polymer ?
#
loop_
_entity_poly.entity_id
_entity_poly.type
_entity_poly.pdbx_seq_one_letter_code
_entity_poly.pdbx_strand_id
1 'polypeptide(L)'
;MYACGVEWRSELDLSDKMRSPISTPIDSDDIFLHSFEMALERQNALNDSGRTVDPEDLYAQIEQKEKDLVLAAELGKALLEQNEELNRKVEKLQEDFSEKVELLEQEKYEQKQKLDRLQGEYESRLADIENDMTQYQSAARDAQSNLRAVEREKLDVIADLSDQNQRLTEQLGRACESEKQLSSQLQGLREQCKERNTSASDHMYQVDSLNAEVKVLRERNSDLERRLSDLAEERDGLESTLDASHERIMLLERQKQEMEHKLCQQQRDLSELQQSQNHLQARVDTLQSSYGSGCHGNDQSLYREMGDLGASLSSSMMTLDTADMNLATGIGHQRFHDDDIEEDFDGDLFYADMSHDRRSLQRSMSHREEDELHKLRNDVLEAYGQLQDLCSALRDRTDADGSSSRVEEAAEILQSDDLRPGDLLKVIETLRHYVDAMLERERAALQEKSEREGYAGSVERLQTELQSATLQLQELQQDMEEREGDIRDKEQELDDLRSKVVQQEKHISALREEREMMTGGDEALLQALKDRDSAIEKQNSMEVELAKAKIDVMNLDSQLLEAIQQKISLSQQLEDWQVDMHTLLNKKVRAELQSEEQSSKNSSSNGNGRRKFSLWH
;
A
#
# COMPACT_ATOMS: atom_id res chain seq x y z
N MET A 1 -26.46 43.06 33.79
CA MET A 1 -26.61 44.40 34.42
C MET A 1 -27.41 45.32 33.50
N TYR A 2 -28.73 45.16 33.46
CA TYR A 2 -29.64 46.22 33.05
C TYR A 2 -30.82 46.17 34.02
N ALA A 3 -30.90 47.16 34.91
CA ALA A 3 -31.98 47.25 35.88
C ALA A 3 -33.20 47.83 35.18
N CYS A 4 -34.30 47.07 35.13
CA CYS A 4 -35.59 47.54 34.66
C CYS A 4 -36.67 47.21 35.71
N GLY A 5 -36.43 47.62 36.95
CA GLY A 5 -37.45 47.63 37.99
C GLY A 5 -38.38 48.81 37.77
N VAL A 6 -39.51 48.59 37.10
CA VAL A 6 -40.53 49.62 36.90
C VAL A 6 -41.34 49.78 38.18
N GLU A 7 -41.19 50.92 38.85
CA GLU A 7 -41.85 51.24 40.12
C GLU A 7 -43.36 51.44 39.97
N TRP A 8 -44.15 50.38 40.09
CA TRP A 8 -45.60 50.46 40.28
C TRP A 8 -45.97 50.63 41.77
N ARG A 9 -45.59 51.77 42.36
CA ARG A 9 -46.02 52.20 43.71
C ARG A 9 -46.24 53.72 43.81
N SER A 10 -47.18 54.27 43.05
CA SER A 10 -47.57 55.68 43.16
C SER A 10 -49.00 55.98 42.68
N GLU A 11 -50.01 55.14 43.01
CA GLU A 11 -51.40 55.46 42.65
C GLU A 11 -52.47 54.83 43.57
N LEU A 12 -52.26 54.91 44.90
CA LEU A 12 -53.26 54.47 45.91
C LEU A 12 -53.41 55.47 47.07
N ASP A 13 -53.41 56.77 46.75
CA ASP A 13 -53.61 57.87 47.70
C ASP A 13 -54.92 58.64 47.44
N LEU A 14 -55.96 57.88 47.07
CA LEU A 14 -57.32 58.39 46.84
C LEU A 14 -58.21 58.35 48.09
N SER A 15 -57.73 57.74 49.19
CA SER A 15 -58.48 57.66 50.45
C SER A 15 -58.63 59.00 51.17
N ASP A 16 -57.69 59.94 51.01
CA ASP A 16 -57.73 61.25 51.68
C ASP A 16 -58.68 62.28 51.01
N LYS A 17 -59.25 61.96 49.84
CA LYS A 17 -60.17 62.86 49.10
C LYS A 17 -61.67 62.56 49.28
N MET A 18 -62.02 61.53 50.05
CA MET A 18 -63.42 61.18 50.38
C MET A 18 -63.85 61.61 51.80
N ARG A 19 -63.02 62.38 52.52
CA ARG A 19 -63.42 62.98 53.80
C ARG A 19 -64.23 64.25 53.56
N SER A 20 -65.52 64.08 53.27
CA SER A 20 -66.51 65.17 53.26
C SER A 20 -66.40 65.98 54.56
N PRO A 21 -66.42 67.33 54.51
CA PRO A 21 -66.44 68.14 55.72
C PRO A 21 -67.83 68.01 56.37
N ILE A 22 -67.93 67.12 57.35
CA ILE A 22 -69.10 67.05 58.24
C ILE A 22 -69.12 68.35 59.06
N SER A 23 -70.16 69.14 58.83
CA SER A 23 -70.72 70.17 59.69
C SER A 23 -69.71 71.09 60.41
N THR A 24 -69.50 72.28 59.84
CA THR A 24 -69.24 73.46 60.67
C THR A 24 -70.33 73.56 61.74
N PRO A 25 -70.01 73.72 63.04
CA PRO A 25 -70.99 74.23 63.97
C PRO A 25 -71.38 75.62 63.49
N ILE A 26 -72.65 75.82 63.15
CA ILE A 26 -73.19 77.17 63.06
C ILE A 26 -73.26 77.65 64.50
N ASP A 27 -72.48 78.68 64.83
CA ASP A 27 -72.45 79.30 66.16
C ASP A 27 -73.87 79.68 66.57
N SER A 28 -74.47 78.82 67.39
CA SER A 28 -75.86 78.96 67.81
C SER A 28 -76.03 80.12 68.79
N ASP A 29 -74.93 80.55 69.39
CA ASP A 29 -74.87 81.59 70.41
C ASP A 29 -75.20 82.99 69.83
N ASP A 30 -74.73 83.33 68.62
CA ASP A 30 -75.01 84.64 68.00
C ASP A 30 -76.49 84.80 67.60
N ILE A 31 -77.15 83.72 67.17
CA ILE A 31 -78.59 83.73 66.84
C ILE A 31 -79.43 83.77 68.13
N PHE A 32 -79.01 83.06 69.18
CA PHE A 32 -79.70 83.08 70.47
C PHE A 32 -79.57 84.43 71.17
N LEU A 33 -78.40 85.07 71.16
CA LEU A 33 -78.18 86.38 71.76
C LEU A 33 -79.05 87.47 71.12
N HIS A 34 -79.08 87.55 69.78
CA HIS A 34 -79.90 88.55 69.09
C HIS A 34 -81.41 88.30 69.32
N SER A 35 -81.85 87.04 69.34
CA SER A 35 -83.23 86.67 69.63
C SER A 35 -83.64 87.00 71.08
N PHE A 36 -82.73 86.79 72.04
CA PHE A 36 -82.96 87.06 73.46
C PHE A 36 -82.99 88.57 73.76
N GLU A 37 -82.14 89.36 73.11
CA GLU A 37 -82.13 90.82 73.21
C GLU A 37 -83.43 91.42 72.63
N MET A 38 -83.86 90.95 71.45
CA MET A 38 -85.14 91.33 70.84
C MET A 38 -86.36 90.91 71.69
N ALA A 39 -86.26 89.80 72.44
CA ALA A 39 -87.30 89.35 73.37
C ALA A 39 -87.36 90.23 74.63
N LEU A 40 -86.20 90.63 75.18
CA LEU A 40 -86.12 91.53 76.33
C LEU A 40 -86.67 92.94 76.02
N GLU A 41 -86.33 93.48 74.84
CA GLU A 41 -86.89 94.76 74.39
C GLU A 41 -88.41 94.70 74.19
N ARG A 42 -88.94 93.60 73.63
CA ARG A 42 -90.39 93.38 73.50
C ARG A 42 -91.09 93.21 74.84
N GLN A 43 -90.46 92.59 75.84
CA GLN A 43 -91.04 92.43 77.16
C GLN A 43 -91.16 93.76 77.93
N ASN A 44 -90.19 94.66 77.76
CA ASN A 44 -90.26 96.01 78.33
C ASN A 44 -91.32 96.91 77.66
N ALA A 45 -91.67 96.66 76.39
CA ALA A 45 -92.68 97.43 75.65
C ALA A 45 -94.15 97.09 76.01
N LEU A 46 -94.41 96.01 76.76
CA LEU A 46 -95.76 95.54 77.08
C LEU A 46 -96.28 95.91 78.48
N ASN A 47 -95.45 96.54 79.33
CA ASN A 47 -95.82 96.94 80.68
C ASN A 47 -96.41 98.37 80.81
N ASP A 48 -96.50 99.14 79.73
CA ASP A 48 -97.00 100.52 79.74
C ASP A 48 -98.22 100.75 78.84
N SER A 49 -99.35 100.11 79.17
CA SER A 49 -100.68 100.68 78.90
C SER A 49 -101.75 100.01 79.78
N GLY A 50 -101.99 100.59 80.95
CA GLY A 50 -103.09 100.16 81.81
C GLY A 50 -104.44 100.38 81.13
N ARG A 51 -105.12 99.28 80.79
CA ARG A 51 -106.52 99.29 80.35
C ARG A 51 -107.27 98.19 81.12
N THR A 52 -108.37 98.56 81.76
CA THR A 52 -109.18 97.64 82.58
C THR A 52 -109.80 96.56 81.69
N VAL A 53 -109.29 95.34 81.79
CA VAL A 53 -109.90 94.13 81.23
C VAL A 53 -110.80 93.52 82.30
N ASP A 54 -112.03 93.15 81.93
CA ASP A 54 -112.95 92.53 82.87
C ASP A 54 -112.41 91.15 83.33
N PRO A 55 -112.68 90.74 84.59
CA PRO A 55 -112.10 89.51 85.14
C PRO A 55 -112.50 88.25 84.36
N GLU A 56 -113.69 88.22 83.73
CA GLU A 56 -114.12 87.08 82.91
C GLU A 56 -113.37 86.99 81.57
N ASP A 57 -112.98 88.11 80.95
CA ASP A 57 -112.10 88.10 79.77
C ASP A 57 -110.69 87.61 80.13
N LEU A 58 -110.19 87.94 81.33
CA LEU A 58 -108.92 87.40 81.84
C LEU A 58 -109.00 85.89 82.07
N TYR A 59 -110.09 85.37 82.65
CA TYR A 59 -110.27 83.93 82.82
C TYR A 59 -110.39 83.18 81.48
N ALA A 60 -111.17 83.71 80.53
CA ALA A 60 -111.27 83.12 79.19
C ALA A 60 -109.93 83.13 78.44
N GLN A 61 -109.16 84.22 78.58
CA GLN A 61 -107.82 84.32 78.00
C GLN A 61 -106.81 83.37 78.67
N ILE A 62 -106.90 83.15 79.98
CA ILE A 62 -106.09 82.15 80.69
C ILE A 62 -106.46 80.73 80.23
N GLU A 63 -107.75 80.38 80.17
CA GLU A 63 -108.18 79.05 79.71
C GLU A 63 -107.76 78.79 78.25
N GLN A 64 -107.79 79.83 77.39
CA GLN A 64 -107.29 79.73 76.03
C GLN A 64 -105.76 79.60 76.00
N LYS A 65 -105.02 80.29 76.88
CA LYS A 65 -103.55 80.14 77.01
C LYS A 65 -103.15 78.78 77.59
N GLU A 66 -103.94 78.20 78.48
CA GLU A 66 -103.75 76.83 78.98
C GLU A 66 -103.97 75.80 77.86
N LYS A 67 -105.02 75.98 77.03
CA LYS A 67 -105.23 75.16 75.82
C LYS A 67 -104.09 75.32 74.80
N ASP A 68 -103.63 76.55 74.54
CA ASP A 68 -102.49 76.83 73.66
C ASP A 68 -101.20 76.16 74.21
N LEU A 69 -100.96 76.18 75.52
CA LEU A 69 -99.80 75.54 76.17
C LEU A 69 -99.87 74.01 76.10
N VAL A 70 -101.05 73.42 76.30
CA VAL A 70 -101.25 71.97 76.13
C VAL A 70 -101.02 71.58 74.67
N LEU A 71 -101.59 72.30 73.70
CA LEU A 71 -101.36 72.05 72.28
C LEU A 71 -99.89 72.24 71.87
N ALA A 72 -99.19 73.22 72.43
CA ALA A 72 -97.76 73.42 72.20
C ALA A 72 -96.92 72.29 72.81
N ALA A 73 -97.31 71.75 73.98
CA ALA A 73 -96.67 70.59 74.58
C ALA A 73 -96.96 69.29 73.80
N GLU A 74 -98.17 69.11 73.29
CA GLU A 74 -98.55 67.98 72.41
C GLU A 74 -97.79 68.04 71.08
N LEU A 75 -97.70 69.22 70.46
CA LEU A 75 -96.93 69.42 69.23
C LEU A 75 -95.42 69.27 69.48
N GLY A 76 -94.90 69.76 70.61
CA GLY A 76 -93.54 69.53 71.06
C GLY A 76 -93.24 68.05 71.28
N LYS A 77 -94.18 67.30 71.88
CA LYS A 77 -94.09 65.85 72.07
C LYS A 77 -94.12 65.10 70.74
N ALA A 78 -95.00 65.46 69.81
CA ALA A 78 -95.04 64.88 68.47
C ALA A 78 -93.76 65.17 67.67
N LEU A 79 -93.19 66.38 67.80
CA LEU A 79 -91.89 66.73 67.21
C LEU A 79 -90.74 65.94 67.85
N LEU A 80 -90.73 65.74 69.17
CA LEU A 80 -89.75 64.90 69.86
C LEU A 80 -89.87 63.43 69.42
N GLU A 81 -91.08 62.88 69.35
CA GLU A 81 -91.33 61.52 68.87
C GLU A 81 -90.86 61.34 67.41
N GLN A 82 -91.12 62.32 66.53
CA GLN A 82 -90.59 62.32 65.16
C GLN A 82 -89.06 62.45 65.12
N ASN A 83 -88.46 63.29 65.97
CA ASN A 83 -87.01 63.47 66.04
C ASN A 83 -86.32 62.22 66.59
N GLU A 84 -86.91 61.54 67.58
CA GLU A 84 -86.48 60.22 68.02
C GLU A 84 -86.63 59.15 66.92
N GLU A 85 -87.72 59.17 66.13
CA GLU A 85 -87.88 58.24 65.00
C GLU A 85 -86.87 58.53 63.87
N LEU A 86 -86.53 59.79 63.63
CA LEU A 86 -85.46 60.20 62.72
C LEU A 86 -84.09 59.76 63.26
N ASN A 87 -83.79 59.95 64.54
CA ASN A 87 -82.55 59.47 65.16
C ASN A 87 -82.43 57.95 65.06
N ARG A 88 -83.49 57.18 65.37
CA ARG A 88 -83.52 55.71 65.16
C ARG A 88 -83.31 55.29 63.71
N LYS A 89 -83.67 56.12 62.73
CA LYS A 89 -83.40 55.89 61.30
C LYS A 89 -81.94 56.23 60.95
N VAL A 90 -81.39 57.30 61.53
CA VAL A 90 -79.98 57.68 61.37
C VAL A 90 -79.05 56.65 61.99
N GLU A 91 -79.35 56.16 63.19
CA GLU A 91 -78.61 55.09 63.89
C GLU A 91 -78.57 53.81 63.03
N LYS A 92 -79.72 53.33 62.55
CA LYS A 92 -79.78 52.17 61.64
C LYS A 92 -78.99 52.37 60.35
N LEU A 93 -79.09 53.56 59.74
CA LEU A 93 -78.29 53.88 58.55
C LEU A 93 -76.79 53.90 58.88
N GLN A 94 -76.39 54.38 60.07
CA GLN A 94 -75.00 54.34 60.53
C GLN A 94 -74.51 52.90 60.75
N GLU A 95 -75.34 52.04 61.34
CA GLU A 95 -75.09 50.59 61.47
C GLU A 95 -74.91 49.96 60.08
N ASP A 96 -75.90 50.10 59.18
CA ASP A 96 -75.86 49.60 57.80
C ASP A 96 -74.61 50.10 57.03
N PHE A 97 -74.22 51.38 57.20
CA PHE A 97 -73.01 51.94 56.59
C PHE A 97 -71.73 51.38 57.23
N SER A 98 -71.72 51.13 58.53
CA SER A 98 -70.55 50.55 59.22
C SER A 98 -70.31 49.10 58.79
N GLU A 99 -71.33 48.25 58.76
CA GLU A 99 -71.24 46.87 58.24
C GLU A 99 -70.74 46.87 56.79
N LYS A 100 -71.25 47.79 55.96
CA LYS A 100 -70.84 47.89 54.57
C LYS A 100 -69.39 48.35 54.40
N VAL A 101 -68.87 49.21 55.29
CA VAL A 101 -67.44 49.58 55.31
C VAL A 101 -66.59 48.38 55.70
N GLU A 102 -66.96 47.64 56.77
CA GLU A 102 -66.23 46.44 57.20
C GLU A 102 -66.16 45.38 56.09
N LEU A 103 -67.28 45.12 55.40
CA LEU A 103 -67.31 44.19 54.25
C LEU A 103 -66.38 44.64 53.11
N LEU A 104 -66.39 45.94 52.76
CA LEU A 104 -65.49 46.48 51.73
C LEU A 104 -64.01 46.43 52.14
N GLU A 105 -63.70 46.61 53.43
CA GLU A 105 -62.33 46.46 53.95
C GLU A 105 -61.87 44.98 53.92
N GLN A 106 -62.75 44.04 54.25
CA GLN A 106 -62.50 42.60 54.12
C GLN A 106 -62.27 42.21 52.66
N GLU A 107 -63.16 42.61 51.73
CA GLU A 107 -63.01 42.35 50.29
C GLU A 107 -61.71 42.95 49.74
N LYS A 108 -61.36 44.18 50.14
CA LYS A 108 -60.10 44.84 49.78
C LYS A 108 -58.88 44.06 50.29
N TYR A 109 -58.92 43.57 51.53
CA TYR A 109 -57.84 42.77 52.09
C TYR A 109 -57.70 41.42 51.37
N GLU A 110 -58.80 40.74 51.09
CA GLU A 110 -58.81 39.51 50.30
C GLU A 110 -58.28 39.71 48.87
N GLN A 111 -58.71 40.77 48.18
CA GLN A 111 -58.24 41.11 46.84
C GLN A 111 -56.74 41.38 46.86
N LYS A 112 -56.24 42.15 47.83
CA LYS A 112 -54.80 42.38 48.01
C LYS A 112 -54.05 41.07 48.23
N GLN A 113 -54.53 40.20 49.10
CA GLN A 113 -53.89 38.90 49.35
C GLN A 113 -53.92 37.98 48.11
N LYS A 114 -54.97 38.05 47.28
CA LYS A 114 -55.05 37.33 45.99
C LYS A 114 -54.03 37.89 44.99
N LEU A 115 -53.85 39.21 44.93
CA LEU A 115 -52.82 39.86 44.11
C LEU A 115 -51.41 39.50 44.58
N ASP A 116 -51.12 39.58 45.89
CA ASP A 116 -49.81 39.23 46.45
C ASP A 116 -49.43 37.76 46.18
N ARG A 117 -50.40 36.82 46.24
CA ARG A 117 -50.21 35.41 45.86
C ARG A 117 -49.88 35.25 44.38
N LEU A 118 -50.69 35.85 43.49
CA LEU A 118 -50.47 35.76 42.05
C LEU A 118 -49.14 36.40 41.65
N GLN A 119 -48.78 37.54 42.26
CA GLN A 119 -47.47 38.16 42.08
C GLN A 119 -46.34 37.20 42.47
N GLY A 120 -46.41 36.54 43.63
CA GLY A 120 -45.42 35.54 44.03
C GLY A 120 -45.33 34.34 43.08
N GLU A 121 -46.45 33.88 42.53
CA GLU A 121 -46.45 32.84 41.48
C GLU A 121 -45.77 33.31 40.19
N TYR A 122 -46.00 34.57 39.77
CA TYR A 122 -45.33 35.14 38.61
C TYR A 122 -43.83 35.38 38.86
N GLU A 123 -43.45 35.85 40.06
CA GLU A 123 -42.05 36.02 40.46
C GLU A 123 -41.30 34.67 40.48
N SER A 124 -41.93 33.59 40.97
CA SER A 124 -41.36 32.24 40.89
C SER A 124 -41.17 31.79 39.44
N ARG A 125 -42.21 31.92 38.59
CA ARG A 125 -42.12 31.53 37.18
C ARG A 125 -41.09 32.35 36.41
N LEU A 126 -40.91 33.63 36.74
CA LEU A 126 -39.86 34.47 36.17
C LEU A 126 -38.48 33.99 36.61
N ALA A 127 -38.28 33.69 37.90
CA ALA A 127 -37.02 33.15 38.40
C ALA A 127 -36.66 31.79 37.77
N ASP A 128 -37.65 30.90 37.57
CA ASP A 128 -37.46 29.61 36.89
C ASP A 128 -37.03 29.83 35.43
N ILE A 129 -37.73 30.68 34.68
CA ILE A 129 -37.38 31.02 33.28
C ILE A 129 -36.02 31.73 33.19
N GLU A 130 -35.66 32.60 34.14
CA GLU A 130 -34.34 33.23 34.20
C GLU A 130 -33.25 32.19 34.45
N ASN A 131 -33.47 31.26 35.38
CA ASN A 131 -32.54 30.14 35.64
C ASN A 131 -32.36 29.28 34.37
N ASP A 132 -33.44 28.86 33.71
CA ASP A 132 -33.39 28.09 32.47
C ASP A 132 -32.66 28.85 31.36
N MET A 133 -32.95 30.14 31.18
CA MET A 133 -32.23 31.00 30.23
C MET A 133 -30.74 31.10 30.54
N THR A 134 -30.32 31.17 31.81
CA THR A 134 -28.89 31.15 32.15
C THR A 134 -28.24 29.80 31.89
N GLN A 135 -28.94 28.68 32.15
CA GLN A 135 -28.48 27.31 31.88
C GLN A 135 -28.32 27.06 30.37
N TYR A 136 -29.31 27.44 29.55
CA TYR A 136 -29.19 27.34 28.10
C TYR A 136 -28.06 28.23 27.55
N GLN A 137 -27.84 29.42 28.13
CA GLN A 137 -26.71 30.26 27.76
C GLN A 137 -25.34 29.69 28.17
N SER A 138 -25.21 29.02 29.32
CA SER A 138 -23.95 28.32 29.67
C SER A 138 -23.74 27.11 28.77
N ALA A 139 -24.74 26.25 28.61
CA ALA A 139 -24.66 25.08 27.73
C ALA A 139 -24.31 25.45 26.28
N ALA A 140 -24.86 26.55 25.76
CA ALA A 140 -24.50 27.07 24.43
C ALA A 140 -23.05 27.59 24.37
N ARG A 141 -22.55 28.26 25.42
CA ARG A 141 -21.15 28.70 25.51
C ARG A 141 -20.18 27.52 25.59
N ASP A 142 -20.53 26.50 26.36
CA ASP A 142 -19.72 25.29 26.54
C ASP A 142 -19.72 24.44 25.27
N ALA A 143 -20.88 24.27 24.62
CA ALA A 143 -20.96 23.62 23.30
C ALA A 143 -20.15 24.37 22.23
N GLN A 144 -20.17 25.71 22.24
CA GLN A 144 -19.35 26.51 21.31
C GLN A 144 -17.84 26.41 21.61
N SER A 145 -17.44 26.31 22.89
CA SER A 145 -16.03 26.15 23.27
C SER A 145 -15.50 24.75 22.89
N ASN A 146 -16.32 23.71 23.11
CA ASN A 146 -16.05 22.33 22.73
C ASN A 146 -15.98 22.17 21.20
N LEU A 147 -16.90 22.77 20.44
CA LEU A 147 -16.85 22.77 18.97
C LEU A 147 -15.53 23.37 18.47
N ARG A 148 -15.12 24.53 19.01
CA ARG A 148 -13.84 25.18 18.67
C ARG A 148 -12.61 24.35 19.09
N ALA A 149 -12.73 23.51 20.11
CA ALA A 149 -11.65 22.59 20.52
C ALA A 149 -11.53 21.44 19.52
N VAL A 150 -12.65 20.77 19.20
CA VAL A 150 -12.72 19.70 18.20
C VAL A 150 -12.34 20.21 16.80
N GLU A 151 -12.66 21.45 16.44
CA GLU A 151 -12.21 22.08 15.20
C GLU A 151 -10.68 22.27 15.16
N ARG A 152 -10.05 22.65 16.28
CA ARG A 152 -8.59 22.73 16.37
C ARG A 152 -7.94 21.35 16.25
N GLU A 153 -8.41 20.37 17.04
CA GLU A 153 -7.93 18.98 16.98
C GLU A 153 -8.06 18.38 15.57
N LYS A 154 -9.17 18.66 14.86
CA LYS A 154 -9.34 18.27 13.44
C LYS A 154 -8.32 18.95 12.52
N LEU A 155 -8.05 20.24 12.70
CA LEU A 155 -7.06 20.96 11.90
C LEU A 155 -5.64 20.45 12.17
N ASP A 156 -5.31 20.14 13.41
CA ASP A 156 -4.02 19.56 13.80
C ASP A 156 -3.82 18.18 13.15
N VAL A 157 -4.83 17.29 13.21
CA VAL A 157 -4.81 15.98 12.52
C VAL A 157 -4.72 16.12 11.00
N ILE A 158 -5.40 17.11 10.40
CA ILE A 158 -5.29 17.39 8.97
C ILE A 158 -3.87 17.87 8.61
N ALA A 159 -3.24 18.69 9.45
CA ALA A 159 -1.87 19.14 9.26
C ALA A 159 -0.88 17.96 9.33
N ASP A 160 -0.99 17.11 10.36
CA ASP A 160 -0.14 15.91 10.52
C ASP A 160 -0.27 14.96 9.31
N LEU A 161 -1.49 14.71 8.84
CA LEU A 161 -1.73 13.89 7.65
C LEU A 161 -1.22 14.56 6.36
N SER A 162 -1.30 15.89 6.25
CA SER A 162 -0.72 16.63 5.12
C SER A 162 0.81 16.53 5.11
N ASP A 163 1.45 16.69 6.27
CA ASP A 163 2.89 16.55 6.47
C ASP A 163 3.38 15.13 6.13
N GLN A 164 2.66 14.11 6.58
CA GLN A 164 2.97 12.71 6.25
C GLN A 164 2.85 12.45 4.73
N ASN A 165 1.77 12.93 4.10
CA ASN A 165 1.60 12.82 2.65
C ASN A 165 2.69 13.55 1.86
N GLN A 166 3.13 14.73 2.32
CA GLN A 166 4.26 15.44 1.70
C GLN A 166 5.56 14.63 1.85
N ARG A 167 5.87 14.12 3.05
CA ARG A 167 7.08 13.30 3.29
C ARG A 167 7.09 12.03 2.43
N LEU A 168 5.96 11.34 2.31
CA LEU A 168 5.82 10.18 1.41
C LEU A 168 5.99 10.58 -0.06
N THR A 169 5.44 11.72 -0.48
CA THR A 169 5.61 12.25 -1.85
C THR A 169 7.08 12.58 -2.14
N GLU A 170 7.80 13.16 -1.18
CA GLU A 170 9.24 13.42 -1.29
C GLU A 170 10.06 12.13 -1.34
N GLN A 171 9.72 11.11 -0.55
CA GLN A 171 10.37 9.80 -0.60
C GLN A 171 10.15 9.10 -1.95
N LEU A 172 8.92 9.12 -2.48
CA LEU A 172 8.60 8.63 -3.82
C LEU A 172 9.34 9.41 -4.91
N GLY A 173 9.49 10.73 -4.75
CA GLY A 173 10.30 11.58 -5.62
C GLY A 173 11.76 11.12 -5.67
N ARG A 174 12.40 10.95 -4.50
CA ARG A 174 13.79 10.45 -4.38
C ARG A 174 13.96 9.04 -4.94
N ALA A 175 12.98 8.16 -4.74
CA ALA A 175 12.98 6.81 -5.32
C ALA A 175 12.84 6.83 -6.86
N CYS A 176 12.01 7.71 -7.41
CA CYS A 176 11.90 7.91 -8.85
C CYS A 176 13.17 8.51 -9.46
N GLU A 177 13.87 9.38 -8.73
CA GLU A 177 15.18 9.91 -9.14
C GLU A 177 16.27 8.82 -9.14
N SER A 178 16.34 7.97 -8.12
CA SER A 178 17.29 6.85 -8.09
C SER A 178 16.95 5.77 -9.14
N GLU A 179 15.68 5.48 -9.39
CA GLU A 179 15.24 4.61 -10.49
C GLU A 179 15.67 5.16 -11.86
N LYS A 180 15.53 6.47 -12.10
CA LYS A 180 16.03 7.14 -13.32
C LYS A 180 17.55 7.06 -13.45
N GLN A 181 18.29 7.24 -12.35
CA GLN A 181 19.75 7.09 -12.33
C GLN A 181 20.19 5.66 -12.63
N LEU A 182 19.57 4.65 -12.00
CA LEU A 182 19.84 3.24 -12.28
C LEU A 182 19.44 2.86 -13.71
N SER A 183 18.35 3.41 -14.22
CA SER A 183 17.91 3.21 -15.61
C SER A 183 18.90 3.78 -16.63
N SER A 184 19.48 4.96 -16.37
CA SER A 184 20.51 5.54 -17.24
C SER A 184 21.84 4.79 -17.16
N GLN A 185 22.21 4.29 -15.98
CA GLN A 185 23.37 3.39 -15.82
C GLN A 185 23.17 2.06 -16.58
N LEU A 186 21.98 1.44 -16.46
CA LEU A 186 21.64 0.23 -17.22
C LEU A 186 21.59 0.47 -18.73
N GLN A 187 21.15 1.64 -19.17
CA GLN A 187 21.23 2.03 -20.58
C GLN A 187 22.70 2.14 -21.03
N GLY A 188 23.54 2.85 -20.29
CA GLY A 188 24.97 2.98 -20.59
C GLY A 188 25.70 1.63 -20.62
N LEU A 189 25.39 0.72 -19.68
CA LEU A 189 25.94 -0.65 -19.69
C LEU A 189 25.42 -1.47 -20.89
N ARG A 190 24.15 -1.32 -21.27
CA ARG A 190 23.61 -1.96 -22.50
C ARG A 190 24.28 -1.41 -23.76
N GLU A 191 24.59 -0.12 -23.81
CA GLU A 191 25.32 0.52 -24.91
C GLU A 191 26.76 0.02 -24.98
N GLN A 192 27.49 -0.02 -23.86
CA GLN A 192 28.83 -0.63 -23.79
C GLN A 192 28.83 -2.12 -24.20
N CYS A 193 27.83 -2.90 -23.80
CA CYS A 193 27.70 -4.30 -24.23
C CYS A 193 27.39 -4.41 -25.74
N LYS A 194 26.60 -3.50 -26.32
CA LYS A 194 26.39 -3.43 -27.77
C LYS A 194 27.68 -3.09 -28.50
N GLU A 195 28.42 -2.08 -28.06
CA GLU A 195 29.71 -1.68 -28.63
C GLU A 195 30.73 -2.82 -28.59
N ARG A 196 30.84 -3.51 -27.45
CA ARG A 196 31.69 -4.71 -27.30
C ARG A 196 31.25 -5.84 -28.24
N ASN A 197 29.95 -6.04 -28.41
CA ASN A 197 29.42 -7.05 -29.32
C ASN A 197 29.65 -6.69 -30.80
N THR A 198 29.53 -5.41 -31.18
CA THR A 198 29.88 -4.96 -32.54
C THR A 198 31.38 -5.11 -32.80
N SER A 199 32.25 -4.68 -31.88
CA SER A 199 33.70 -4.87 -32.04
C SER A 199 34.10 -6.34 -32.06
N ALA A 200 33.45 -7.20 -31.25
CA ALA A 200 33.67 -8.64 -31.30
C ALA A 200 33.21 -9.25 -32.63
N SER A 201 32.09 -8.77 -33.19
CA SER A 201 31.63 -9.14 -34.54
C SER A 201 32.61 -8.69 -35.62
N ASP A 202 33.15 -7.47 -35.53
CA ASP A 202 34.15 -6.95 -36.47
C ASP A 202 35.45 -7.76 -36.42
N HIS A 203 35.90 -8.14 -35.22
CA HIS A 203 37.02 -9.06 -35.05
C HIS A 203 36.72 -10.47 -35.57
N MET A 204 35.49 -10.98 -35.41
CA MET A 204 35.07 -12.25 -36.00
C MET A 204 35.17 -12.19 -37.54
N TYR A 205 34.65 -11.13 -38.16
CA TYR A 205 34.77 -10.92 -39.61
C TYR A 205 36.23 -10.81 -40.08
N GLN A 206 37.11 -10.18 -39.29
CA GLN A 206 38.55 -10.13 -39.57
C GLN A 206 39.19 -11.53 -39.50
N VAL A 207 38.85 -12.33 -38.48
CA VAL A 207 39.33 -13.71 -38.31
C VAL A 207 38.82 -14.61 -39.43
N ASP A 208 37.55 -14.51 -39.83
CA ASP A 208 36.98 -15.27 -40.95
C ASP A 208 37.65 -14.89 -42.28
N SER A 209 37.93 -13.61 -42.51
CA SER A 209 38.69 -13.15 -43.69
C SER A 209 40.11 -13.72 -43.73
N LEU A 210 40.82 -13.71 -42.59
CA LEU A 210 42.17 -14.29 -42.50
C LEU A 210 42.14 -15.82 -42.64
N ASN A 211 41.13 -16.50 -42.08
CA ASN A 211 40.94 -17.94 -42.24
C ASN A 211 40.66 -18.30 -43.70
N ALA A 212 39.90 -17.49 -44.43
CA ALA A 212 39.69 -17.67 -45.87
C ALA A 212 40.98 -17.46 -46.68
N GLU A 213 41.78 -16.44 -46.36
CA GLU A 213 43.09 -16.23 -46.99
C GLU A 213 44.05 -17.40 -46.71
N VAL A 214 44.17 -17.83 -45.45
CA VAL A 214 44.97 -18.98 -45.04
C VAL A 214 44.48 -20.27 -45.72
N LYS A 215 43.17 -20.45 -45.93
CA LYS A 215 42.63 -21.59 -46.68
C LYS A 215 43.11 -21.56 -48.14
N VAL A 216 43.01 -20.42 -48.83
CA VAL A 216 43.50 -20.26 -50.21
C VAL A 216 45.03 -20.48 -50.29
N LEU A 217 45.79 -20.05 -49.29
CA LEU A 217 47.23 -20.31 -49.22
C LEU A 217 47.55 -21.80 -49.01
N ARG A 218 46.78 -22.50 -48.17
CA ARG A 218 46.90 -23.97 -47.99
C ARG A 218 46.55 -24.73 -49.26
N GLU A 219 45.47 -24.34 -49.95
CA GLU A 219 45.08 -24.92 -51.24
C GLU A 219 46.22 -24.76 -52.27
N ARG A 220 46.76 -23.54 -52.43
CA ARG A 220 47.93 -23.27 -53.29
C ARG A 220 49.17 -24.06 -52.88
N ASN A 221 49.43 -24.23 -51.58
CA ASN A 221 50.55 -25.05 -51.12
C ASN A 221 50.36 -26.52 -51.51
N SER A 222 49.15 -27.06 -51.34
CA SER A 222 48.84 -28.45 -51.76
C SER A 222 48.97 -28.65 -53.28
N ASP A 223 48.69 -27.63 -54.08
CA ASP A 223 48.88 -27.68 -55.53
C ASP A 223 50.35 -27.60 -55.94
N LEU A 224 51.18 -26.87 -55.18
CA LEU A 224 52.64 -26.86 -55.36
C LEU A 224 53.26 -28.19 -54.91
N GLU A 225 52.81 -28.76 -53.79
CA GLU A 225 53.23 -30.08 -53.31
C GLU A 225 52.89 -31.19 -54.32
N ARG A 226 51.68 -31.18 -54.91
CA ARG A 226 51.32 -32.08 -56.02
C ARG A 226 52.28 -31.92 -57.20
N ARG A 227 52.50 -30.70 -57.70
CA ARG A 227 53.42 -30.45 -58.82
C ARG A 227 54.86 -30.88 -58.52
N LEU A 228 55.31 -30.78 -57.27
CA LEU A 228 56.61 -31.28 -56.84
C LEU A 228 56.65 -32.81 -56.81
N SER A 229 55.56 -33.48 -56.46
CA SER A 229 55.40 -34.93 -56.58
C SER A 229 55.41 -35.37 -58.04
N ASP A 230 54.63 -34.73 -58.91
CA ASP A 230 54.57 -35.02 -60.34
C ASP A 230 55.97 -34.90 -60.98
N LEU A 231 56.69 -33.81 -60.69
CA LEU A 231 58.08 -33.60 -61.14
C LEU A 231 59.08 -34.59 -60.51
N ALA A 232 58.81 -35.11 -59.33
CA ALA A 232 59.62 -36.15 -58.70
C ALA A 232 59.40 -37.51 -59.37
N GLU A 233 58.17 -37.86 -59.70
CA GLU A 233 57.82 -39.06 -60.47
C GLU A 233 58.39 -38.98 -61.91
N GLU A 234 58.33 -37.81 -62.56
CA GLU A 234 58.99 -37.57 -63.85
C GLU A 234 60.52 -37.74 -63.75
N ARG A 235 61.16 -37.24 -62.69
CA ARG A 235 62.59 -37.45 -62.44
C ARG A 235 62.90 -38.93 -62.26
N ASP A 236 62.17 -39.65 -61.41
CA ASP A 236 62.46 -41.06 -61.10
C ASP A 236 62.19 -41.96 -62.32
N GLY A 237 61.19 -41.62 -63.14
CA GLY A 237 60.98 -42.24 -64.44
C GLY A 237 62.15 -42.00 -65.41
N LEU A 238 62.67 -40.77 -65.48
CA LEU A 238 63.86 -40.45 -66.27
C LEU A 238 65.10 -41.19 -65.76
N GLU A 239 65.31 -41.26 -64.44
CA GLU A 239 66.40 -42.01 -63.80
C GLU A 239 66.33 -43.50 -64.12
N SER A 240 65.14 -44.11 -64.05
CA SER A 240 64.94 -45.51 -64.48
C SER A 240 65.24 -45.73 -65.97
N THR A 241 64.84 -44.80 -66.86
CA THR A 241 65.21 -44.90 -68.28
C THR A 241 66.70 -44.70 -68.54
N LEU A 242 67.36 -43.87 -67.71
CA LEU A 242 68.79 -43.63 -67.75
C LEU A 242 69.54 -44.89 -67.31
N ASP A 243 69.12 -45.55 -66.22
CA ASP A 243 69.69 -46.82 -65.76
C ASP A 243 69.50 -47.94 -66.77
N ALA A 244 68.31 -48.11 -67.33
CA ALA A 244 68.07 -49.07 -68.41
C ALA A 244 68.96 -48.80 -69.66
N SER A 245 69.29 -47.53 -69.91
CA SER A 245 70.25 -47.16 -70.96
C SER A 245 71.71 -47.47 -70.57
N HIS A 246 72.09 -47.29 -69.30
CA HIS A 246 73.40 -47.67 -68.77
C HIS A 246 73.60 -49.19 -68.80
N GLU A 247 72.61 -49.98 -68.37
CA GLU A 247 72.63 -51.45 -68.48
C GLU A 247 72.82 -51.91 -69.93
N ARG A 248 72.10 -51.26 -70.87
CA ARG A 248 72.25 -51.53 -72.31
C ARG A 248 73.66 -51.18 -72.81
N ILE A 249 74.25 -50.07 -72.35
CA ILE A 249 75.64 -49.69 -72.67
C ILE A 249 76.60 -50.75 -72.12
N MET A 250 76.49 -51.11 -70.84
CA MET A 250 77.32 -52.15 -70.20
C MET A 250 77.26 -53.50 -70.93
N LEU A 251 76.07 -53.90 -71.40
CA LEU A 251 75.88 -55.13 -72.16
C LEU A 251 76.52 -55.05 -73.56
N LEU A 252 76.43 -53.91 -74.24
CA LEU A 252 77.11 -53.67 -75.52
C LEU A 252 78.64 -53.57 -75.36
N GLU A 253 79.13 -52.98 -74.28
CA GLU A 253 80.56 -52.94 -73.94
C GLU A 253 81.11 -54.34 -73.65
N ARG A 254 80.36 -55.16 -72.92
CA ARG A 254 80.71 -56.57 -72.72
C ARG A 254 80.74 -57.34 -74.04
N GLN A 255 79.71 -57.19 -74.88
CA GLN A 255 79.70 -57.82 -76.21
C GLN A 255 80.89 -57.36 -77.08
N LYS A 256 81.24 -56.07 -77.02
CA LYS A 256 82.45 -55.54 -77.67
C LYS A 256 83.71 -56.22 -77.13
N GLN A 257 83.90 -56.29 -75.81
CA GLN A 257 85.06 -56.95 -75.20
C GLN A 257 85.13 -58.45 -75.56
N GLU A 258 84.00 -59.15 -75.61
CA GLU A 258 83.93 -60.55 -76.04
C GLU A 258 84.30 -60.72 -77.53
N MET A 259 83.90 -59.79 -78.40
CA MET A 259 84.29 -59.77 -79.82
C MET A 259 85.75 -59.37 -80.02
N GLU A 260 86.28 -58.42 -79.24
CA GLU A 260 87.70 -58.07 -79.19
C GLU A 260 88.54 -59.26 -78.70
N HIS A 261 88.08 -60.01 -77.69
CA HIS A 261 88.74 -61.25 -77.25
C HIS A 261 88.73 -62.33 -78.34
N LYS A 262 87.59 -62.56 -79.01
CA LYS A 262 87.49 -63.49 -80.16
C LYS A 262 88.44 -63.07 -81.29
N LEU A 263 88.54 -61.78 -81.59
CA LEU A 263 89.44 -61.26 -82.61
C LEU A 263 90.92 -61.40 -82.21
N CYS A 264 91.27 -61.13 -80.94
CA CYS A 264 92.60 -61.42 -80.40
C CYS A 264 92.93 -62.91 -80.42
N GLN A 265 91.96 -63.79 -80.17
CA GLN A 265 92.13 -65.24 -80.24
C GLN A 265 92.35 -65.69 -81.69
N GLN A 266 91.51 -65.25 -82.63
CA GLN A 266 91.70 -65.49 -84.06
C GLN A 266 93.04 -64.95 -84.56
N GLN A 267 93.54 -63.82 -84.05
CA GLN A 267 94.88 -63.31 -84.35
C GLN A 267 96.00 -64.21 -83.81
N ARG A 268 95.85 -64.79 -82.61
CA ARG A 268 96.78 -65.80 -82.07
C ARG A 268 96.74 -67.07 -82.91
N ASP A 269 95.55 -67.60 -83.18
CA ASP A 269 95.36 -68.81 -84.00
C ASP A 269 95.94 -68.62 -85.42
N LEU A 270 95.73 -67.45 -86.04
CA LEU A 270 96.38 -67.08 -87.31
C LEU A 270 97.90 -66.96 -87.18
N SER A 271 98.42 -66.46 -86.06
CA SER A 271 99.86 -66.38 -85.81
C SER A 271 100.48 -67.77 -85.60
N GLU A 272 99.77 -68.68 -84.95
CA GLU A 272 100.17 -70.09 -84.77
C GLU A 272 100.07 -70.88 -86.07
N LEU A 273 99.05 -70.62 -86.89
CA LEU A 273 98.94 -71.15 -88.25
C LEU A 273 100.05 -70.60 -89.16
N GLN A 274 100.42 -69.32 -89.04
CA GLN A 274 101.57 -68.76 -89.74
C GLN A 274 102.90 -69.32 -89.23
N GLN A 275 103.06 -69.52 -87.92
CA GLN A 275 104.26 -70.15 -87.36
C GLN A 275 104.39 -71.62 -87.76
N SER A 276 103.30 -72.38 -87.75
CA SER A 276 103.28 -73.78 -88.21
C SER A 276 103.42 -73.89 -89.72
N GLN A 277 102.86 -72.95 -90.50
CA GLN A 277 103.14 -72.80 -91.93
C GLN A 277 104.63 -72.51 -92.16
N ASN A 278 105.24 -71.57 -91.42
CA ASN A 278 106.67 -71.26 -91.50
C ASN A 278 107.54 -72.46 -91.06
N HIS A 279 107.11 -73.24 -90.07
CA HIS A 279 107.81 -74.45 -89.62
C HIS A 279 107.68 -75.59 -90.65
N LEU A 280 106.51 -75.75 -91.28
CA LEU A 280 106.31 -76.69 -92.38
C LEU A 280 107.06 -76.23 -93.64
N GLN A 281 107.11 -74.94 -93.93
CA GLN A 281 107.93 -74.35 -94.99
C GLN A 281 109.40 -74.63 -94.73
N ALA A 282 109.91 -74.36 -93.52
CA ALA A 282 111.28 -74.72 -93.15
C ALA A 282 111.57 -76.24 -93.23
N ARG A 283 110.57 -77.10 -92.98
CA ARG A 283 110.66 -78.55 -93.24
C ARG A 283 110.66 -78.90 -94.73
N VAL A 284 109.91 -78.18 -95.56
CA VAL A 284 109.97 -78.30 -97.04
C VAL A 284 111.32 -77.82 -97.55
N ASP A 285 111.82 -76.69 -97.08
CA ASP A 285 113.10 -76.10 -97.47
C ASP A 285 114.29 -77.00 -97.06
N THR A 286 114.22 -77.67 -95.89
CA THR A 286 115.23 -78.67 -95.48
C THR A 286 115.11 -79.99 -96.24
N LEU A 287 113.91 -80.42 -96.63
CA LEU A 287 113.74 -81.57 -97.53
C LEU A 287 114.20 -81.27 -98.96
N GLN A 288 113.94 -80.07 -99.48
CA GLN A 288 114.46 -79.56 -100.76
C GLN A 288 115.98 -79.41 -100.73
N SER A 289 116.56 -79.05 -99.58
CA SER A 289 118.02 -78.97 -99.41
C SER A 289 118.71 -80.35 -99.35
N SER A 290 117.97 -81.45 -99.19
CA SER A 290 118.53 -82.81 -99.11
C SER A 290 118.65 -83.54 -100.46
N TYR A 291 118.02 -83.02 -101.53
CA TYR A 291 118.08 -83.58 -102.88
C TYR A 291 118.40 -82.50 -103.91
N GLY A 292 119.69 -82.29 -104.14
CA GLY A 292 120.16 -81.36 -105.18
C GLY A 292 120.07 -81.93 -106.60
N SER A 293 120.15 -80.99 -107.56
CA SER A 293 120.30 -81.17 -109.03
C SER A 293 119.00 -81.17 -109.86
N GLY A 294 119.00 -80.33 -110.91
CA GLY A 294 117.93 -80.16 -111.91
C GLY A 294 116.93 -79.04 -111.52
N CYS A 295 116.87 -77.87 -112.15
CA CYS A 295 116.59 -77.51 -113.56
C CYS A 295 115.08 -77.42 -113.91
N HIS A 296 114.66 -76.23 -114.35
CA HIS A 296 113.56 -75.90 -115.28
C HIS A 296 112.20 -76.62 -115.18
N GLY A 297 111.12 -75.84 -114.99
CA GLY A 297 109.74 -76.30 -115.26
C GLY A 297 108.69 -75.21 -115.04
N ASN A 298 108.20 -74.60 -116.13
CA ASN A 298 107.14 -73.59 -116.11
C ASN A 298 105.74 -74.22 -116.24
N ASP A 299 104.76 -73.55 -115.62
CA ASP A 299 103.35 -73.39 -116.02
C ASP A 299 102.33 -74.56 -116.02
N GLN A 300 101.07 -74.10 -115.88
CA GLN A 300 99.77 -74.74 -116.20
C GLN A 300 99.13 -75.61 -115.09
N SER A 301 97.81 -75.55 -114.82
CA SER A 301 96.76 -74.73 -115.45
C SER A 301 95.52 -74.48 -114.58
N LEU A 302 94.92 -73.31 -114.81
CA LEU A 302 93.49 -72.96 -114.80
C LEU A 302 92.45 -74.03 -114.42
N TYR A 303 91.54 -73.69 -113.49
CA TYR A 303 90.07 -73.74 -113.58
C TYR A 303 89.47 -73.37 -112.20
N ARG A 304 88.32 -72.68 -112.04
CA ARG A 304 87.45 -71.90 -112.94
C ARG A 304 86.59 -70.94 -112.10
N GLU A 305 86.05 -69.89 -112.70
CA GLU A 305 85.10 -68.95 -112.10
C GLU A 305 83.67 -69.52 -111.94
N MET A 306 82.80 -68.70 -111.32
CA MET A 306 81.32 -68.62 -111.39
C MET A 306 80.50 -69.43 -110.36
N GLY A 307 79.56 -68.72 -109.72
CA GLY A 307 78.57 -69.30 -108.81
C GLY A 307 77.83 -68.28 -107.93
N ASP A 308 77.11 -67.33 -108.53
CA ASP A 308 76.08 -66.53 -107.83
C ASP A 308 74.70 -67.23 -107.95
N LEU A 309 73.82 -67.03 -106.96
CA LEU A 309 72.34 -67.03 -106.98
C LEU A 309 71.77 -67.34 -105.57
N GLY A 310 70.74 -66.58 -105.15
CA GLY A 310 70.05 -66.73 -103.86
C GLY A 310 68.58 -67.22 -103.96
N ALA A 311 67.82 -66.99 -102.87
CA ALA A 311 66.41 -67.34 -102.55
C ALA A 311 66.26 -68.48 -101.49
N SER A 312 65.18 -68.62 -100.70
CA SER A 312 64.14 -67.73 -100.12
C SER A 312 63.22 -68.58 -99.19
N LEU A 313 62.39 -67.97 -98.31
CA LEU A 313 61.25 -68.57 -97.54
C LEU A 313 61.63 -69.62 -96.42
N SER A 314 60.83 -69.91 -95.37
CA SER A 314 59.69 -69.24 -94.66
C SER A 314 59.30 -70.03 -93.38
N SER A 315 58.51 -69.40 -92.48
CA SER A 315 57.71 -69.99 -91.36
C SER A 315 58.46 -70.38 -90.07
N SER A 316 57.91 -70.25 -88.84
CA SER A 316 56.48 -70.21 -88.42
C SER A 316 56.17 -69.30 -87.19
N MET A 317 54.87 -68.96 -87.03
CA MET A 317 54.13 -68.47 -85.83
C MET A 317 54.35 -69.34 -84.56
N MET A 318 53.98 -69.00 -83.30
CA MET A 318 52.93 -68.15 -82.66
C MET A 318 53.46 -67.58 -81.30
N THR A 319 53.20 -66.34 -80.82
CA THR A 319 52.03 -65.73 -80.10
C THR A 319 51.65 -66.22 -78.68
N LEU A 320 51.74 -65.27 -77.72
CA LEU A 320 50.82 -64.92 -76.61
C LEU A 320 50.64 -65.78 -75.32
N ASP A 321 50.79 -65.04 -74.21
CA ASP A 321 49.94 -64.90 -73.01
C ASP A 321 49.87 -65.89 -71.83
N THR A 322 49.88 -65.22 -70.67
CA THR A 322 49.50 -65.60 -69.31
C THR A 322 47.99 -65.83 -69.12
N ALA A 323 47.60 -66.81 -68.29
CA ALA A 323 46.81 -66.61 -67.04
C ALA A 323 46.12 -67.89 -66.48
N ASP A 324 46.06 -67.95 -65.14
CA ASP A 324 44.99 -68.46 -64.25
C ASP A 324 44.53 -69.95 -64.14
N MET A 325 44.76 -70.47 -62.92
CA MET A 325 43.78 -70.99 -61.93
C MET A 325 43.17 -72.42 -61.94
N ASN A 326 43.38 -73.07 -60.76
CA ASN A 326 42.44 -73.88 -59.94
C ASN A 326 42.03 -75.34 -60.26
N LEU A 327 42.45 -76.26 -59.37
CA LEU A 327 41.61 -77.17 -58.53
C LEU A 327 42.56 -77.86 -57.49
N ALA A 328 42.41 -77.88 -56.16
CA ALA A 328 41.31 -77.92 -55.18
C ALA A 328 40.83 -79.33 -54.78
N THR A 329 41.25 -79.82 -53.59
CA THR A 329 40.55 -80.83 -52.77
C THR A 329 40.87 -80.66 -51.28
N GLY A 330 39.85 -80.66 -50.39
CA GLY A 330 40.02 -80.78 -48.92
C GLY A 330 40.20 -82.25 -48.47
N ILE A 331 40.19 -82.67 -47.19
CA ILE A 331 39.66 -82.16 -45.89
C ILE A 331 40.55 -82.79 -44.78
N GLY A 332 40.74 -82.31 -43.53
CA GLY A 332 40.23 -81.17 -42.74
C GLY A 332 39.88 -81.58 -41.28
N HIS A 333 39.59 -80.61 -40.38
CA HIS A 333 39.23 -80.76 -38.93
C HIS A 333 40.37 -81.16 -37.94
N GLN A 334 40.46 -80.67 -36.69
CA GLN A 334 39.88 -79.48 -36.00
C GLN A 334 40.55 -79.27 -34.59
N ARG A 335 40.57 -78.00 -34.11
CA ARG A 335 40.76 -77.48 -32.72
C ARG A 335 42.15 -77.01 -32.22
N PHE A 336 42.09 -75.85 -31.53
CA PHE A 336 42.84 -75.27 -30.40
C PHE A 336 44.15 -75.97 -29.95
N HIS A 337 45.22 -75.26 -29.56
CA HIS A 337 45.26 -74.00 -28.79
C HIS A 337 46.43 -73.07 -29.19
N ASP A 338 46.42 -71.87 -28.61
CA ASP A 338 47.57 -70.96 -28.48
C ASP A 338 48.73 -71.62 -27.71
N ASP A 339 49.97 -71.19 -27.98
CA ASP A 339 50.84 -70.51 -26.99
C ASP A 339 52.29 -70.35 -27.52
N ASP A 340 53.02 -69.42 -26.91
CA ASP A 340 54.31 -68.93 -27.35
C ASP A 340 55.50 -69.89 -27.09
N ILE A 341 56.57 -69.62 -27.85
CA ILE A 341 57.94 -70.13 -27.72
C ILE A 341 58.70 -69.03 -26.92
N GLU A 342 59.53 -69.24 -25.89
CA GLU A 342 60.51 -70.31 -25.58
C GLU A 342 60.85 -70.27 -24.07
N GLU A 343 60.96 -71.41 -23.37
CA GLU A 343 61.79 -71.55 -22.16
C GLU A 343 62.46 -72.95 -22.16
N ASP A 344 63.79 -72.97 -22.15
CA ASP A 344 64.65 -74.16 -22.15
C ASP A 344 64.61 -74.89 -20.78
N PHE A 345 64.44 -76.22 -20.72
CA PHE A 345 65.52 -77.25 -20.64
C PHE A 345 66.46 -77.06 -19.42
N ASP A 346 66.78 -78.03 -18.55
CA ASP A 346 66.58 -79.49 -18.40
C ASP A 346 66.69 -79.78 -16.87
N GLY A 347 66.42 -80.94 -16.25
CA GLY A 347 66.11 -82.30 -16.69
C GLY A 347 66.50 -83.30 -15.56
N ASP A 348 65.89 -84.49 -15.54
CA ASP A 348 66.37 -85.74 -14.91
C ASP A 348 66.55 -85.89 -13.36
N LEU A 349 66.40 -87.07 -12.73
CA LEU A 349 65.53 -88.25 -12.98
C LEU A 349 65.57 -89.23 -11.75
N PHE A 350 64.53 -90.07 -11.61
CA PHE A 350 64.55 -91.48 -11.09
C PHE A 350 64.50 -91.91 -9.59
N TYR A 351 63.42 -92.67 -9.32
CA TYR A 351 63.32 -94.00 -8.63
C TYR A 351 63.45 -94.20 -7.09
N ALA A 352 62.33 -94.67 -6.49
CA ALA A 352 62.09 -95.94 -5.76
C ALA A 352 63.12 -96.49 -4.72
N ASP A 353 62.80 -97.32 -3.70
CA ASP A 353 61.60 -98.07 -3.31
C ASP A 353 61.62 -98.51 -1.81
N MET A 354 60.44 -98.90 -1.28
CA MET A 354 60.17 -99.89 -0.20
C MET A 354 60.98 -100.00 1.13
N SER A 355 60.29 -99.60 2.20
CA SER A 355 59.95 -100.42 3.41
C SER A 355 60.94 -100.68 4.57
N HIS A 356 60.42 -100.49 5.79
CA HIS A 356 60.75 -101.11 7.10
C HIS A 356 62.21 -101.29 7.55
N ASP A 357 62.61 -100.54 8.60
CA ASP A 357 62.76 -101.16 9.93
C ASP A 357 62.60 -100.14 11.10
N ARG A 358 61.68 -100.44 12.03
CA ARG A 358 61.17 -99.51 13.06
C ARG A 358 61.83 -99.75 14.43
N ARG A 359 63.18 -99.70 14.48
CA ARG A 359 63.95 -99.68 15.76
C ARG A 359 65.39 -99.14 15.68
N SER A 360 65.98 -98.94 14.50
CA SER A 360 67.31 -98.30 14.37
C SER A 360 67.24 -96.76 14.27
N LEU A 361 66.09 -96.23 13.84
CA LEU A 361 65.91 -94.81 13.55
C LEU A 361 66.10 -93.88 14.75
N GLN A 362 66.03 -94.33 16.00
CA GLN A 362 66.22 -93.46 17.16
C GLN A 362 67.68 -93.02 17.41
N ARG A 363 68.65 -93.52 16.62
CA ARG A 363 70.01 -92.95 16.49
C ARG A 363 70.26 -92.22 15.16
N SER A 364 69.47 -92.49 14.13
CA SER A 364 69.51 -91.67 12.92
C SER A 364 68.67 -90.41 13.05
N MET A 365 67.70 -90.36 13.97
CA MET A 365 66.96 -89.13 14.31
C MET A 365 67.87 -88.12 15.01
N SER A 366 68.78 -88.53 15.91
CA SER A 366 69.71 -87.58 16.53
C SER A 366 70.72 -86.99 15.54
N HIS A 367 71.27 -87.79 14.62
CA HIS A 367 72.14 -87.26 13.56
C HIS A 367 71.36 -86.48 12.49
N ARG A 368 70.09 -86.83 12.23
CA ARG A 368 69.22 -86.06 11.35
C ARG A 368 68.79 -84.73 11.98
N GLU A 369 68.57 -84.69 13.29
CA GLU A 369 68.37 -83.47 14.07
C GLU A 369 69.65 -82.61 14.08
N GLU A 370 70.85 -83.20 14.19
CA GLU A 370 72.13 -82.49 14.01
C GLU A 370 72.32 -81.96 12.58
N ASP A 371 72.02 -82.75 11.55
CA ASP A 371 72.08 -82.34 10.13
C ASP A 371 71.03 -81.26 9.80
N GLU A 372 69.83 -81.33 10.37
CA GLU A 372 68.76 -80.34 10.24
C GLU A 372 69.12 -79.05 11.02
N LEU A 373 69.79 -79.14 12.17
CA LEU A 373 70.38 -77.99 12.88
C LEU A 373 71.55 -77.38 12.11
N HIS A 374 72.38 -78.18 11.43
CA HIS A 374 73.46 -77.70 10.58
C HIS A 374 72.94 -77.01 9.31
N LYS A 375 71.88 -77.54 8.70
CA LYS A 375 71.16 -76.87 7.60
C LYS A 375 70.55 -75.57 8.08
N LEU A 376 69.75 -75.58 9.16
CA LEU A 376 69.16 -74.39 9.73
C LEU A 376 70.22 -73.33 10.12
N ARG A 377 71.39 -73.75 10.59
CA ARG A 377 72.52 -72.83 10.85
C ARG A 377 73.06 -72.21 9.56
N ASN A 378 73.18 -72.98 8.48
CA ASN A 378 73.59 -72.46 7.18
C ASN A 378 72.52 -71.56 6.56
N ASP A 379 71.24 -71.93 6.65
CA ASP A 379 70.11 -71.12 6.19
C ASP A 379 70.04 -69.77 6.95
N VAL A 380 70.35 -69.78 8.26
CA VAL A 380 70.46 -68.55 9.08
C VAL A 380 71.71 -67.74 8.75
N LEU A 381 72.83 -68.37 8.40
CA LEU A 381 74.03 -67.70 7.88
C LEU A 381 73.75 -67.02 6.53
N GLU A 382 73.06 -67.71 5.63
CA GLU A 382 72.68 -67.19 4.31
C GLU A 382 71.65 -66.07 4.43
N ALA A 383 70.63 -66.23 5.26
CA ALA A 383 69.67 -65.16 5.57
C ALA A 383 70.36 -63.95 6.22
N TYR A 384 71.34 -64.14 7.11
CA TYR A 384 72.13 -63.05 7.67
C TYR A 384 72.94 -62.31 6.59
N GLY A 385 73.58 -63.04 5.68
CA GLY A 385 74.27 -62.47 4.52
C GLY A 385 73.33 -61.65 3.62
N GLN A 386 72.17 -62.21 3.26
CA GLN A 386 71.15 -61.50 2.47
C GLN A 386 70.64 -60.23 3.17
N LEU A 387 70.43 -60.28 4.50
CA LEU A 387 70.04 -59.10 5.29
C LEU A 387 71.16 -58.05 5.36
N GLN A 388 72.42 -58.47 5.37
CA GLN A 388 73.60 -57.60 5.34
C GLN A 388 73.82 -56.96 3.94
N ASP A 389 73.57 -57.70 2.85
CA ASP A 389 73.56 -57.17 1.49
C ASP A 389 72.42 -56.15 1.31
N LEU A 390 71.23 -56.43 1.85
CA LEU A 390 70.11 -55.48 1.88
C LEU A 390 70.41 -54.25 2.73
N CYS A 391 71.09 -54.39 3.87
CA CYS A 391 71.58 -53.23 4.65
C CYS A 391 72.51 -52.36 3.81
N SER A 392 73.45 -52.99 3.10
CA SER A 392 74.45 -52.30 2.29
C SER A 392 73.81 -51.60 1.07
N ALA A 393 72.86 -52.25 0.40
CA ALA A 393 72.11 -51.66 -0.71
C ALA A 393 71.17 -50.50 -0.28
N LEU A 394 70.60 -50.57 0.93
CA LEU A 394 69.83 -49.46 1.52
C LEU A 394 70.74 -48.33 1.99
N ARG A 395 71.94 -48.66 2.50
CA ARG A 395 72.98 -47.70 2.86
C ARG A 395 73.50 -46.93 1.65
N ASP A 396 73.88 -47.59 0.57
CA ASP A 396 74.35 -46.92 -0.67
C ASP A 396 73.29 -45.98 -1.27
N ARG A 397 72.00 -46.29 -1.05
CA ARG A 397 70.87 -45.42 -1.42
C ARG A 397 70.61 -44.25 -0.46
N THR A 398 71.15 -44.28 0.76
CA THR A 398 71.01 -43.21 1.76
C THR A 398 72.26 -42.34 1.90
N ASP A 399 73.47 -42.91 1.80
CA ASP A 399 74.75 -42.19 1.90
C ASP A 399 75.03 -41.24 0.70
N ALA A 400 74.22 -41.30 -0.37
CA ALA A 400 74.25 -40.35 -1.47
C ALA A 400 73.80 -38.92 -1.07
N ASP A 401 73.00 -38.76 -0.01
CA ASP A 401 72.67 -37.48 0.63
C ASP A 401 73.39 -37.41 1.99
N GLY A 402 74.67 -37.05 1.98
CA GLY A 402 75.59 -37.21 3.12
C GLY A 402 75.18 -36.53 4.43
N SER A 403 74.38 -37.20 5.26
CA SER A 403 74.03 -36.81 6.63
C SER A 403 73.43 -37.95 7.47
N SER A 404 74.26 -38.76 8.14
CA SER A 404 73.95 -39.26 9.50
C SER A 404 75.16 -39.97 10.16
N SER A 405 75.83 -39.31 11.11
CA SER A 405 76.96 -39.91 11.86
C SER A 405 76.54 -40.91 12.95
N ARG A 406 75.31 -41.45 12.90
CA ARG A 406 74.83 -42.53 13.80
C ARG A 406 74.80 -43.91 13.13
N VAL A 407 75.18 -43.99 11.85
CA VAL A 407 75.21 -45.22 11.06
C VAL A 407 76.57 -45.92 11.11
N GLU A 408 77.65 -45.19 11.35
CA GLU A 408 79.03 -45.73 11.35
C GLU A 408 79.26 -46.78 12.46
N GLU A 409 78.64 -46.61 13.64
CA GLU A 409 78.77 -47.54 14.77
C GLU A 409 78.12 -48.92 14.50
N ALA A 410 77.17 -48.99 13.55
CA ALA A 410 76.63 -50.25 13.07
C ALA A 410 77.50 -50.91 11.98
N ALA A 411 78.29 -50.13 11.24
CA ALA A 411 79.11 -50.61 10.14
C ALA A 411 80.34 -51.42 10.60
N GLU A 412 80.91 -51.11 11.77
CA GLU A 412 82.02 -51.90 12.34
C GLU A 412 81.59 -53.29 12.82
N ILE A 413 80.31 -53.47 13.21
CA ILE A 413 79.77 -54.77 13.67
C ILE A 413 79.59 -55.76 12.50
N LEU A 414 79.43 -55.24 11.27
CA LEU A 414 79.19 -56.05 10.07
C LEU A 414 80.46 -56.68 9.45
N GLN A 415 81.66 -56.43 10.01
CA GLN A 415 82.94 -56.89 9.45
C GLN A 415 83.49 -58.19 10.08
N SER A 416 82.73 -58.88 10.93
CA SER A 416 83.17 -60.13 11.57
C SER A 416 82.41 -61.36 11.07
N ASP A 417 83.13 -62.33 10.48
CA ASP A 417 82.60 -63.58 9.91
C ASP A 417 82.01 -64.58 10.94
N ASP A 418 82.15 -64.30 12.24
CA ASP A 418 81.69 -65.16 13.34
C ASP A 418 80.36 -64.66 13.95
N LEU A 419 79.23 -65.18 13.47
CA LEU A 419 77.88 -64.90 13.98
C LEU A 419 77.73 -65.26 15.47
N ARG A 420 77.49 -64.26 16.33
CA ARG A 420 77.17 -64.47 17.75
C ARG A 420 75.66 -64.34 18.00
N PRO A 421 75.12 -64.98 19.05
CA PRO A 421 73.72 -64.82 19.41
C PRO A 421 73.38 -63.35 19.69
N GLY A 422 72.50 -62.78 18.87
CA GLY A 422 72.05 -61.39 18.97
C GLY A 422 72.52 -60.47 17.84
N ASP A 423 73.48 -60.85 16.99
CA ASP A 423 73.94 -59.97 15.91
C ASP A 423 72.89 -59.86 14.78
N LEU A 424 72.20 -60.96 14.45
CA LEU A 424 71.04 -60.95 13.55
C LEU A 424 69.93 -59.97 14.01
N LEU A 425 69.72 -59.83 15.32
CA LEU A 425 68.77 -58.86 15.87
C LEU A 425 69.21 -57.41 15.63
N LYS A 426 70.51 -57.11 15.77
CA LYS A 426 71.06 -55.79 15.45
C LYS A 426 70.92 -55.45 13.96
N VAL A 427 71.18 -56.42 13.08
CA VAL A 427 71.03 -56.23 11.62
C VAL A 427 69.57 -55.99 11.24
N ILE A 428 68.63 -56.73 11.85
CA ILE A 428 67.19 -56.47 11.67
C ILE A 428 66.79 -55.11 12.25
N GLU A 429 67.35 -54.69 13.39
CA GLU A 429 67.14 -53.34 13.93
C GLU A 429 67.69 -52.26 13.00
N THR A 430 68.86 -52.44 12.37
CA THR A 430 69.39 -51.46 11.41
C THR A 430 68.56 -51.41 10.14
N LEU A 431 68.12 -52.55 9.59
CA LEU A 431 67.15 -52.60 8.48
C LEU A 431 65.87 -51.86 8.83
N ARG A 432 65.34 -52.07 10.03
CA ARG A 432 64.13 -51.40 10.51
C ARG A 432 64.33 -49.88 10.55
N HIS A 433 65.47 -49.38 11.02
CA HIS A 433 65.77 -47.94 10.99
C HIS A 433 65.91 -47.39 9.56
N TYR A 434 66.54 -48.12 8.63
CA TYR A 434 66.61 -47.69 7.22
C TYR A 434 65.22 -47.68 6.55
N VAL A 435 64.37 -48.67 6.82
CA VAL A 435 63.00 -48.73 6.30
C VAL A 435 62.11 -47.64 6.90
N ASP A 436 62.18 -47.41 8.22
CA ASP A 436 61.45 -46.31 8.88
C ASP A 436 61.89 -44.95 8.29
N ALA A 437 63.19 -44.71 8.10
CA ALA A 437 63.71 -43.49 7.47
C ALA A 437 63.29 -43.31 6.00
N MET A 438 63.22 -44.39 5.22
CA MET A 438 62.70 -44.37 3.86
C MET A 438 61.20 -44.05 3.81
N LEU A 439 60.40 -44.62 4.72
CA LEU A 439 58.97 -44.33 4.83
C LEU A 439 58.69 -42.89 5.29
N GLU A 440 59.53 -42.34 6.16
CA GLU A 440 59.48 -40.91 6.53
C GLU A 440 59.84 -40.02 5.33
N ARG A 441 60.84 -40.39 4.52
CA ARG A 441 61.20 -39.68 3.28
C ARG A 441 60.08 -39.74 2.23
N GLU A 442 59.41 -40.87 2.06
CA GLU A 442 58.24 -40.97 1.16
C GLU A 442 57.04 -40.17 1.66
N ARG A 443 56.77 -40.17 2.98
CA ARG A 443 55.72 -39.33 3.58
C ARG A 443 56.02 -37.84 3.38
N ALA A 444 57.25 -37.40 3.59
CA ALA A 444 57.68 -36.03 3.33
C ALA A 444 57.52 -35.66 1.84
N ALA A 445 57.89 -36.56 0.92
CA ALA A 445 57.73 -36.35 -0.52
C ALA A 445 56.26 -36.32 -0.97
N LEU A 446 55.37 -37.07 -0.32
CA LEU A 446 53.92 -37.01 -0.55
C LEU A 446 53.31 -35.71 -0.01
N GLN A 447 53.76 -35.25 1.17
CA GLN A 447 53.36 -33.97 1.74
C GLN A 447 53.81 -32.81 0.85
N GLU A 448 55.06 -32.81 0.40
CA GLU A 448 55.59 -31.79 -0.52
C GLU A 448 54.87 -31.81 -1.88
N LYS A 449 54.42 -32.98 -2.37
CA LYS A 449 53.55 -33.05 -3.55
C LYS A 449 52.17 -32.43 -3.32
N SER A 450 51.54 -32.66 -2.16
CA SER A 450 50.25 -32.05 -1.83
C SER A 450 50.31 -30.52 -1.68
N GLU A 451 51.46 -30.01 -1.24
CA GLU A 451 51.76 -28.58 -1.16
C GLU A 451 52.06 -28.00 -2.55
N ARG A 452 52.87 -28.68 -3.38
CA ARG A 452 53.25 -28.24 -4.74
C ARG A 452 52.09 -28.23 -5.75
N GLU A 453 51.08 -29.08 -5.59
CA GLU A 453 49.91 -29.10 -6.49
C GLU A 453 48.86 -28.01 -6.16
N GLY A 454 49.03 -27.23 -5.09
CA GLY A 454 48.17 -26.08 -4.78
C GLY A 454 46.73 -26.42 -4.37
N TYR A 455 46.35 -27.70 -4.36
CA TYR A 455 45.04 -28.17 -3.90
C TYR A 455 44.84 -27.91 -2.40
N ALA A 456 45.86 -28.08 -1.55
CA ALA A 456 45.78 -27.78 -0.11
C ALA A 456 45.35 -26.32 0.15
N GLY A 457 46.10 -25.35 -0.39
CA GLY A 457 45.76 -23.93 -0.29
C GLY A 457 44.51 -23.51 -1.07
N SER A 458 43.95 -24.36 -1.93
CA SER A 458 42.65 -24.14 -2.58
C SER A 458 41.49 -24.68 -1.73
N VAL A 459 41.70 -25.83 -1.07
CA VAL A 459 40.76 -26.40 -0.09
C VAL A 459 40.66 -25.51 1.15
N GLU A 460 41.78 -24.98 1.67
CA GLU A 460 41.77 -24.03 2.78
C GLU A 460 41.01 -22.74 2.42
N ARG A 461 41.25 -22.18 1.23
CA ARG A 461 40.47 -21.02 0.75
C ARG A 461 38.98 -21.32 0.68
N LEU A 462 38.59 -22.42 0.04
CA LEU A 462 37.19 -22.85 -0.02
C LEU A 462 36.59 -23.14 1.37
N GLN A 463 37.38 -23.62 2.34
CA GLN A 463 36.94 -23.79 3.73
C GLN A 463 36.74 -22.43 4.42
N THR A 464 37.64 -21.46 4.22
CA THR A 464 37.46 -20.10 4.78
C THR A 464 36.30 -19.35 4.13
N GLU A 465 36.10 -19.51 2.81
CA GLU A 465 34.97 -18.96 2.07
C GLU A 465 33.67 -19.59 2.57
N LEU A 466 33.61 -20.93 2.71
CA LEU A 466 32.47 -21.64 3.27
C LEU A 466 32.18 -21.21 4.71
N GLN A 467 33.20 -21.08 5.57
CA GLN A 467 33.03 -20.59 6.94
C GLN A 467 32.48 -19.16 6.97
N SER A 468 33.03 -18.26 6.14
CA SER A 468 32.53 -16.88 6.02
C SER A 468 31.08 -16.82 5.51
N ALA A 469 30.72 -17.68 4.56
CA ALA A 469 29.35 -17.80 4.06
C ALA A 469 28.40 -18.40 5.12
N THR A 470 28.85 -19.36 5.93
CA THR A 470 28.03 -19.88 7.05
C THR A 470 27.82 -18.83 8.15
N LEU A 471 28.80 -17.98 8.42
CA LEU A 471 28.64 -16.86 9.36
C LEU A 471 27.66 -15.82 8.80
N GLN A 472 27.78 -15.43 7.53
CA GLN A 472 26.82 -14.54 6.87
C GLN A 472 25.40 -15.11 6.85
N LEU A 473 25.23 -16.43 6.68
CA LEU A 473 23.93 -17.09 6.78
C LEU A 473 23.38 -17.07 8.21
N GLN A 474 24.23 -17.19 9.24
CA GLN A 474 23.81 -17.07 10.64
C GLN A 474 23.43 -15.63 11.00
N GLU A 475 24.19 -14.63 10.55
CA GLU A 475 23.86 -13.22 10.71
C GLU A 475 22.52 -12.90 10.03
N LEU A 476 22.33 -13.33 8.77
CA LEU A 476 21.06 -13.18 8.05
C LEU A 476 19.90 -13.93 8.71
N GLN A 477 20.14 -15.07 9.37
CA GLN A 477 19.12 -15.78 10.15
C GLN A 477 18.71 -14.97 11.40
N GLN A 478 19.66 -14.42 12.15
CA GLN A 478 19.37 -13.55 13.30
C GLN A 478 18.62 -12.28 12.88
N ASP A 479 19.08 -11.62 11.82
CA ASP A 479 18.41 -10.49 11.16
C ASP A 479 16.95 -10.78 10.78
N MET A 480 16.65 -12.01 10.37
CA MET A 480 15.30 -12.46 10.02
C MET A 480 14.47 -12.80 11.26
N GLU A 481 15.05 -13.44 12.28
CA GLU A 481 14.39 -13.71 13.57
C GLU A 481 14.03 -12.40 14.31
N GLU A 482 14.91 -11.39 14.29
CA GLU A 482 14.65 -10.05 14.83
C GLU A 482 13.52 -9.35 14.06
N ARG A 483 13.55 -9.38 12.72
CA ARG A 483 12.44 -8.84 11.89
C ARG A 483 11.13 -9.59 12.11
N GLU A 484 11.14 -10.90 12.33
CA GLU A 484 9.95 -11.67 12.72
C GLU A 484 9.46 -11.28 14.13
N GLY A 485 10.35 -10.86 15.02
CA GLY A 485 10.00 -10.24 16.30
C GLY A 485 9.28 -8.90 16.10
N ASP A 486 9.91 -7.97 15.38
CA ASP A 486 9.34 -6.65 15.05
C ASP A 486 7.97 -6.77 14.37
N ILE A 487 7.81 -7.72 13.43
CA ILE A 487 6.53 -7.99 12.76
C ILE A 487 5.47 -8.45 13.77
N ARG A 488 5.80 -9.37 14.68
CA ARG A 488 4.87 -9.85 15.72
C ARG A 488 4.45 -8.75 16.71
N ASP A 489 5.35 -7.84 17.05
CA ASP A 489 5.03 -6.70 17.91
C ASP A 489 4.15 -5.67 17.15
N LYS A 490 4.40 -5.45 15.86
CA LYS A 490 3.56 -4.61 15.00
C LYS A 490 2.18 -5.23 14.72
N GLU A 491 2.08 -6.55 14.63
CA GLU A 491 0.79 -7.26 14.55
C GLU A 491 -0.03 -7.06 15.83
N GLN A 492 0.60 -7.16 17.02
CA GLN A 492 -0.05 -6.86 18.30
C GLN A 492 -0.50 -5.39 18.39
N GLU A 493 0.35 -4.43 18.01
CA GLU A 493 -0.04 -3.00 17.94
C GLU A 493 -1.24 -2.78 17.00
N LEU A 494 -1.27 -3.46 15.86
CA LEU A 494 -2.39 -3.40 14.91
C LEU A 494 -3.67 -3.99 15.50
N ASP A 495 -3.61 -5.11 16.21
CA ASP A 495 -4.78 -5.71 16.85
C ASP A 495 -5.32 -4.85 18.02
N ASP A 496 -4.44 -4.22 18.80
CA ASP A 496 -4.81 -3.23 19.81
C ASP A 496 -5.50 -2.00 19.19
N LEU A 497 -4.97 -1.51 18.06
CA LEU A 497 -5.59 -0.40 17.31
C LEU A 497 -6.93 -0.81 16.69
N ARG A 498 -7.05 -2.02 16.12
CA ARG A 498 -8.33 -2.58 15.63
C ARG A 498 -9.35 -2.68 16.75
N SER A 499 -8.95 -3.15 17.93
CA SER A 499 -9.81 -3.20 19.12
C SER A 499 -10.32 -1.81 19.53
N LYS A 500 -9.43 -0.80 19.54
CA LYS A 500 -9.78 0.60 19.81
C LYS A 500 -10.75 1.17 18.75
N VAL A 501 -10.53 0.89 17.46
CA VAL A 501 -11.45 1.29 16.38
C VAL A 501 -12.83 0.67 16.58
N VAL A 502 -12.92 -0.64 16.84
CA VAL A 502 -14.21 -1.32 17.11
C VAL A 502 -14.91 -0.75 18.35
N GLN A 503 -14.18 -0.32 19.38
CA GLN A 503 -14.75 0.37 20.53
C GLN A 503 -15.27 1.78 20.17
N GLN A 504 -14.53 2.54 19.36
CA GLN A 504 -14.96 3.84 18.86
C GLN A 504 -16.17 3.73 17.93
N GLU A 505 -16.22 2.73 17.05
CA GLU A 505 -17.38 2.46 16.18
C GLU A 505 -18.64 2.17 17.00
N LYS A 506 -18.54 1.35 18.06
CA LYS A 506 -19.64 1.10 19.01
C LYS A 506 -20.07 2.35 19.78
N HIS A 507 -19.13 3.21 20.15
CA HIS A 507 -19.45 4.48 20.81
C HIS A 507 -20.16 5.44 19.84
N ILE A 508 -19.70 5.51 18.58
CA ILE A 508 -20.34 6.30 17.52
C ILE A 508 -21.72 5.74 17.17
N SER A 509 -21.93 4.42 17.16
CA SER A 509 -23.26 3.85 16.94
C SER A 509 -24.20 4.14 18.10
N ALA A 510 -23.76 4.00 19.35
CA ALA A 510 -24.55 4.38 20.53
C ALA A 510 -24.92 5.87 20.53
N LEU A 511 -23.97 6.77 20.23
CA LEU A 511 -24.24 8.21 20.10
C LEU A 511 -25.16 8.53 18.90
N ARG A 512 -25.15 7.73 17.84
CA ARG A 512 -26.10 7.85 16.72
C ARG A 512 -27.49 7.37 17.12
N GLU A 513 -27.62 6.27 17.84
CA GLU A 513 -28.89 5.76 18.37
C GLU A 513 -29.49 6.75 19.37
N GLU A 514 -28.69 7.30 20.30
CA GLU A 514 -29.11 8.39 21.19
C GLU A 514 -29.53 9.62 20.39
N ARG A 515 -28.76 10.02 19.36
CA ARG A 515 -29.16 11.13 18.48
C ARG A 515 -30.46 10.83 17.73
N GLU A 516 -30.68 9.61 17.25
CA GLU A 516 -31.90 9.20 16.54
C GLU A 516 -33.11 9.22 17.47
N MET A 517 -32.97 8.74 18.72
CA MET A 517 -33.99 8.90 19.76
C MET A 517 -34.29 10.39 20.04
N MET A 518 -33.26 11.24 20.02
CA MET A 518 -33.42 12.69 20.13
C MET A 518 -33.99 13.35 18.85
N THR A 519 -33.83 12.75 17.65
CA THR A 519 -34.51 13.21 16.42
C THR A 519 -36.00 12.88 16.38
N GLY A 520 -36.49 12.00 17.27
CA GLY A 520 -37.92 11.97 17.60
C GLY A 520 -38.42 13.33 18.16
N GLY A 521 -37.52 14.09 18.78
CA GLY A 521 -37.71 15.49 19.12
C GLY A 521 -37.75 16.42 17.89
N ASP A 522 -36.94 16.17 16.86
CA ASP A 522 -36.99 16.93 15.60
C ASP A 522 -38.30 16.66 14.83
N GLU A 523 -38.84 15.44 14.85
CA GLU A 523 -40.17 15.14 14.30
C GLU A 523 -41.28 15.83 15.09
N ALA A 524 -41.21 15.82 16.43
CA ALA A 524 -42.15 16.55 17.29
C ALA A 524 -42.07 18.07 17.07
N LEU A 525 -40.87 18.61 16.84
CA LEU A 525 -40.64 20.03 16.55
C LEU A 525 -41.14 20.40 15.15
N LEU A 526 -40.91 19.55 14.14
CA LEU A 526 -41.52 19.69 12.81
C LEU A 526 -43.04 19.63 12.85
N GLN A 527 -43.63 18.78 13.69
CA GLN A 527 -45.08 18.73 13.86
C GLN A 527 -45.61 19.97 14.58
N ALA A 528 -44.96 20.42 15.66
CA ALA A 528 -45.30 21.66 16.35
C ALA A 528 -45.19 22.91 15.45
N LEU A 529 -44.22 22.95 14.54
CA LEU A 529 -44.10 24.00 13.53
C LEU A 529 -45.26 23.97 12.53
N LYS A 530 -45.65 22.80 12.01
CA LYS A 530 -46.84 22.66 11.14
C LYS A 530 -48.12 23.08 11.85
N ASP A 531 -48.29 22.70 13.11
CA ASP A 531 -49.48 23.03 13.90
C ASP A 531 -49.54 24.54 14.21
N ARG A 532 -48.40 25.16 14.51
CA ARG A 532 -48.26 26.62 14.63
C ARG A 532 -48.63 27.32 13.32
N ASP A 533 -48.09 26.87 12.19
CA ASP A 533 -48.30 27.52 10.90
C ASP A 533 -49.77 27.38 10.46
N SER A 534 -50.41 26.22 10.71
CA SER A 534 -51.85 26.04 10.52
C SER A 534 -52.71 26.92 11.46
N ALA A 535 -52.24 27.18 12.68
CA ALA A 535 -52.91 28.11 13.59
C ALA A 535 -52.79 29.57 13.12
N ILE A 536 -51.63 29.96 12.58
CA ILE A 536 -51.39 31.29 11.98
C ILE A 536 -52.28 31.49 10.75
N GLU A 537 -52.42 30.50 9.86
CA GLU A 537 -53.35 30.58 8.72
C GLU A 537 -54.80 30.79 9.17
N LYS A 538 -55.26 30.07 10.20
CA LYS A 538 -56.60 30.24 10.78
C LYS A 538 -56.78 31.61 11.43
N GLN A 539 -55.78 32.11 12.15
CA GLN A 539 -55.79 33.45 12.72
C GLN A 539 -55.93 34.51 11.62
N ASN A 540 -55.08 34.46 10.59
CA ASN A 540 -55.13 35.38 9.45
C ASN A 540 -56.50 35.34 8.74
N SER A 541 -57.11 34.15 8.60
CA SER A 541 -58.46 34.00 8.04
C SER A 541 -59.52 34.70 8.91
N MET A 542 -59.48 34.50 10.22
CA MET A 542 -60.41 35.14 11.16
C MET A 542 -60.19 36.66 11.25
N GLU A 543 -58.96 37.15 11.15
CA GLU A 543 -58.65 38.60 11.09
C GLU A 543 -59.22 39.24 9.81
N VAL A 544 -59.14 38.54 8.67
CA VAL A 544 -59.78 38.98 7.41
C VAL A 544 -61.31 38.98 7.51
N GLU A 545 -61.92 38.00 8.17
CA GLU A 545 -63.37 37.97 8.42
C GLU A 545 -63.81 39.07 9.38
N LEU A 546 -63.05 39.34 10.44
CA LEU A 546 -63.30 40.44 11.38
C LEU A 546 -63.18 41.80 10.68
N ALA A 547 -62.19 41.97 9.80
CA ALA A 547 -62.05 43.17 8.98
C ALA A 547 -63.25 43.38 8.04
N LYS A 548 -63.76 42.32 7.40
CA LYS A 548 -64.98 42.37 6.59
C LYS A 548 -66.20 42.75 7.44
N ALA A 549 -66.43 42.07 8.56
CA ALA A 549 -67.55 42.38 9.46
C ALA A 549 -67.50 43.83 9.97
N LYS A 550 -66.30 44.37 10.24
CA LYS A 550 -66.12 45.78 10.61
C LYS A 550 -66.47 46.74 9.46
N ILE A 551 -66.10 46.41 8.22
CA ILE A 551 -66.50 47.16 7.03
C ILE A 551 -68.03 47.10 6.84
N ASP A 552 -68.65 45.94 7.04
CA ASP A 552 -70.10 45.78 6.94
C ASP A 552 -70.85 46.61 8.00
N VAL A 553 -70.35 46.65 9.24
CA VAL A 553 -70.87 47.55 10.29
C VAL A 553 -70.73 49.02 9.91
N MET A 554 -69.59 49.45 9.35
CA MET A 554 -69.40 50.83 8.88
C MET A 554 -70.35 51.16 7.70
N ASN A 555 -70.59 50.22 6.79
CA ASN A 555 -71.53 50.38 5.69
C ASN A 555 -72.98 50.49 6.19
N LEU A 556 -73.37 49.67 7.17
CA LEU A 556 -74.70 49.72 7.79
C LEU A 556 -74.92 51.00 8.60
N ASP A 557 -73.89 51.51 9.29
CA ASP A 557 -73.97 52.80 10.00
C ASP A 557 -74.12 53.98 9.02
N SER A 558 -73.41 53.95 7.88
CA SER A 558 -73.61 54.93 6.79
C SER A 558 -75.05 54.90 6.26
N GLN A 559 -75.60 53.71 5.99
CA GLN A 559 -76.99 53.54 5.56
C GLN A 559 -78.00 54.02 6.62
N LEU A 560 -77.72 53.79 7.90
CA LEU A 560 -78.55 54.27 9.01
C LEU A 560 -78.51 55.80 9.11
N LEU A 561 -77.34 56.41 8.98
CA LEU A 561 -77.18 57.87 8.95
C LEU A 561 -77.92 58.50 7.77
N GLU A 562 -77.82 57.91 6.58
CA GLU A 562 -78.59 58.34 5.40
C GLU A 562 -80.11 58.23 5.65
N ALA A 563 -80.59 57.12 6.22
CA ALA A 563 -82.00 56.94 6.55
C ALA A 563 -82.49 57.93 7.63
N ILE A 564 -81.66 58.25 8.62
CA ILE A 564 -81.93 59.29 9.63
C ILE A 564 -82.01 60.67 8.97
N GLN A 565 -81.08 61.01 8.07
CA GLN A 565 -81.11 62.28 7.33
C GLN A 565 -82.36 62.39 6.44
N GLN A 566 -82.74 61.33 5.75
CA GLN A 566 -83.99 61.27 4.97
C GLN A 566 -85.21 61.48 5.87
N LYS A 567 -85.27 60.81 7.04
CA LYS A 567 -86.36 60.98 8.01
C LYS A 567 -86.43 62.40 8.57
N ILE A 568 -85.30 63.02 8.88
CA ILE A 568 -85.23 64.43 9.32
C ILE A 568 -85.74 65.36 8.21
N SER A 569 -85.32 65.14 6.96
CA SER A 569 -85.80 65.92 5.81
C SER A 569 -87.32 65.81 5.62
N LEU A 570 -87.87 64.60 5.75
CA LEU A 570 -89.32 64.38 5.70
C LEU A 570 -90.06 65.00 6.90
N SER A 571 -89.47 65.00 8.10
CA SER A 571 -90.04 65.67 9.28
C SER A 571 -90.08 67.19 9.07
N GLN A 572 -89.00 67.79 8.57
CA GLN A 572 -88.94 69.22 8.24
C GLN A 572 -90.01 69.59 7.20
N GLN A 573 -90.14 68.80 6.13
CA GLN A 573 -91.20 68.99 5.14
C GLN A 573 -92.60 68.91 5.77
N LEU A 574 -92.84 67.97 6.70
CA LEU A 574 -94.13 67.89 7.42
C LEU A 574 -94.38 69.09 8.32
N GLU A 575 -93.35 69.62 9.00
CA GLU A 575 -93.45 70.83 9.81
C GLU A 575 -93.75 72.06 8.94
N ASP A 576 -93.09 72.21 7.79
CA ASP A 576 -93.36 73.26 6.81
C ASP A 576 -94.82 73.18 6.31
N TRP A 577 -95.29 71.98 5.96
CA TRP A 577 -96.70 71.74 5.59
C TRP A 577 -97.69 72.04 6.74
N GLN A 578 -97.32 71.76 7.99
CA GLN A 578 -98.15 72.12 9.15
C GLN A 578 -98.25 73.64 9.33
N VAL A 579 -97.15 74.36 9.14
CA VAL A 579 -97.12 75.84 9.18
C VAL A 579 -97.96 76.44 8.05
N ASP A 580 -97.85 75.90 6.84
CA ASP A 580 -98.67 76.32 5.70
C ASP A 580 -100.16 76.06 5.95
N MET A 581 -100.54 74.90 6.47
CA MET A 581 -101.93 74.61 6.85
C MET A 581 -102.43 75.53 7.97
N HIS A 582 -101.60 75.83 8.98
CA HIS A 582 -101.95 76.79 10.03
C HIS A 582 -102.11 78.21 9.47
N THR A 583 -101.28 78.66 8.52
CA THR A 583 -101.48 79.96 7.88
C THR A 583 -102.71 79.98 6.97
N LEU A 584 -103.06 78.89 6.29
CA LEU A 584 -104.32 78.78 5.53
C LEU A 584 -105.56 78.80 6.44
N LEU A 585 -105.54 78.06 7.56
CA LEU A 585 -106.59 78.13 8.59
C LEU A 585 -106.71 79.53 9.18
N ASN A 586 -105.59 80.17 9.57
CA ASN A 586 -105.60 81.54 10.07
C ASN A 586 -106.10 82.55 9.03
N LYS A 587 -105.75 82.39 7.75
CA LYS A 587 -106.30 83.20 6.64
C LYS A 587 -107.81 82.99 6.51
N LYS A 588 -108.31 81.76 6.59
CA LYS A 588 -109.74 81.43 6.54
C LYS A 588 -110.49 82.02 7.74
N VAL A 589 -110.02 81.81 8.96
CA VAL A 589 -110.63 82.38 10.19
C VAL A 589 -110.64 83.91 10.15
N ARG A 590 -109.55 84.56 9.67
CA ARG A 590 -109.56 86.02 9.46
C ARG A 590 -110.55 86.46 8.39
N ALA A 591 -110.71 85.71 7.30
CA ALA A 591 -111.69 86.01 6.26
C ALA A 591 -113.14 85.82 6.76
N GLU A 592 -113.39 84.80 7.58
CA GLU A 592 -114.68 84.57 8.24
C GLU A 592 -114.98 85.69 9.25
N LEU A 593 -114.03 86.06 10.11
CA LEU A 593 -114.14 87.20 11.02
C LEU A 593 -114.35 88.52 10.27
N GLN A 594 -113.68 88.74 9.13
CA GLN A 594 -113.92 89.94 8.30
C GLN A 594 -115.29 89.92 7.62
N SER A 595 -115.82 88.74 7.27
CA SER A 595 -117.18 88.57 6.75
C SER A 595 -118.22 88.86 7.83
N GLU A 596 -118.02 88.37 9.06
CA GLU A 596 -118.85 88.68 10.23
C GLU A 596 -118.73 90.14 10.67
N GLU A 597 -117.55 90.75 10.58
CA GLU A 597 -117.37 92.17 10.89
C GLU A 597 -118.02 93.07 9.82
N GLN A 598 -118.05 92.64 8.56
CA GLN A 598 -118.81 93.31 7.50
C GLN A 598 -120.33 93.14 7.66
N SER A 599 -120.82 91.97 8.10
CA SER A 599 -122.25 91.79 8.39
C SER A 599 -122.69 92.53 9.66
N SER A 600 -121.82 92.60 10.67
CA SER A 600 -121.96 93.44 11.87
C SER A 600 -121.99 94.93 11.53
N LYS A 601 -121.04 95.43 10.72
CA LYS A 601 -121.04 96.84 10.25
C LYS A 601 -122.26 97.17 9.39
N ASN A 602 -122.75 96.23 8.59
CA ASN A 602 -124.00 96.41 7.83
C ASN A 602 -125.27 96.42 8.71
N SER A 603 -125.26 95.83 9.91
CA SER A 603 -126.40 95.90 10.84
C SER A 603 -126.35 97.12 11.77
N SER A 604 -125.20 97.78 11.90
CA SER A 604 -125.03 99.01 12.70
C SER A 604 -125.27 100.32 11.92
N SER A 605 -125.58 100.28 10.62
CA SER A 605 -125.54 101.47 9.75
C SER A 605 -126.69 101.63 8.75
N ASN A 606 -127.96 101.43 9.15
CA ASN A 606 -129.05 102.33 8.70
C ASN A 606 -130.36 102.15 9.46
N GLY A 607 -130.91 103.25 9.98
CA GLY A 607 -132.09 103.22 10.84
C GLY A 607 -132.89 104.51 10.95
N ASN A 608 -133.05 105.32 9.89
CA ASN A 608 -134.20 106.23 9.74
C ASN A 608 -134.27 106.91 8.35
N GLY A 609 -135.42 106.86 7.65
CA GLY A 609 -135.54 107.51 6.32
C GLY A 609 -136.84 107.30 5.52
N ARG A 610 -138.01 107.44 6.15
CA ARG A 610 -139.39 107.37 5.59
C ARG A 610 -139.59 107.55 4.07
N ARG A 611 -140.26 106.55 3.45
CA ARG A 611 -141.43 106.61 2.50
C ARG A 611 -141.29 107.57 1.29
N LYS A 612 -141.55 107.16 0.03
CA LYS A 612 -142.84 106.66 -0.50
C LYS A 612 -142.77 106.57 -2.05
N PHE A 613 -143.73 105.86 -2.64
CA PHE A 613 -144.15 105.82 -4.06
C PHE A 613 -143.46 104.85 -5.04
N SER A 614 -144.30 104.48 -6.00
CA SER A 614 -144.28 103.34 -6.91
C SER A 614 -144.16 103.78 -8.36
N LEU A 615 -143.61 102.94 -9.24
CA LEU A 615 -144.38 102.31 -10.32
C LEU A 615 -143.60 101.12 -10.92
N TRP A 616 -144.29 100.36 -11.78
CA TRP A 616 -143.79 99.14 -12.42
C TRP A 616 -142.86 99.41 -13.60
N HIS A 617 -141.93 98.48 -13.85
CA HIS A 617 -142.00 97.71 -15.09
C HIS A 617 -141.51 96.26 -14.90
#